data_AF-A0A1M7TK49-F1
#
_entry.id   AF-A0A1M7TK49-F1
#
_cell.length_a   1.000
_cell.length_b   1.000
_cell.length_c   1.000
_cell.angle_alpha   90.00
_cell.angle_beta   90.00
_cell.angle_gamma   90.00
#
_symmetry.space_group_name_H-M   'P 1'
#
loop_
_entity.id
_entity.type
_entity.pdbx_description
1 polymer ?
#
loop_
_entity_poly.entity_id
_entity_poly.type
_entity_poly.pdbx_seq_one_letter_code
_entity_poly.pdbx_strand_id
1 'polypeptide(L)'
;MKDINGFYYYPNPNDHKAKVYVRNGANGIEFRLWHNEKPEIWEKHEWLNIDIINAAAAMYKERGQGSDPTLLYDIRVAEALLK
;
A
#
# COMPACT_ATOMS: atom_id res chain seq x y z
N MET A 1 5.92 -2.56 11.93
CA MET A 1 5.30 -3.86 12.30
C MET A 1 5.75 -4.89 11.27
N LYS A 2 5.92 -6.18 11.66
CA LYS A 2 6.40 -7.24 10.76
C LYS A 2 5.70 -8.56 11.09
N ASP A 3 5.28 -9.30 10.08
CA ASP A 3 4.82 -10.69 10.22
C ASP A 3 5.43 -11.59 9.12
N ILE A 4 4.89 -12.79 8.93
CA ILE A 4 5.39 -13.77 7.96
C ILE A 4 5.38 -13.26 6.52
N ASN A 5 4.50 -12.32 6.18
CA ASN A 5 4.39 -11.76 4.83
C ASN A 5 5.32 -10.55 4.62
N GLY A 6 5.92 -10.01 5.69
CA GLY A 6 6.89 -8.92 5.64
C GLY A 6 6.57 -7.75 6.55
N PHE A 7 7.17 -6.60 6.26
CA PHE A 7 6.88 -5.36 6.94
C PHE A 7 5.53 -4.80 6.48
N TYR A 8 4.77 -4.25 7.42
CA TYR A 8 3.48 -3.65 7.10
C TYR A 8 3.14 -2.51 8.05
N TYR A 9 2.13 -1.74 7.66
CA TYR A 9 1.40 -0.81 8.50
C TYR A 9 -0.11 -0.89 8.26
N TYR A 10 -0.87 -0.30 9.17
CA TYR A 10 -2.31 -0.13 9.03
C TYR A 10 -2.57 1.22 8.37
N PRO A 11 -3.20 1.26 7.18
CA PRO A 11 -3.50 2.53 6.51
C PRO A 11 -4.51 3.37 7.30
N ASN A 12 -5.37 2.73 8.08
CA ASN A 12 -6.20 3.37 9.10
C ASN A 12 -5.83 2.81 10.48
N PRO A 13 -5.24 3.61 11.40
CA PRO A 13 -4.85 3.14 12.71
C PRO A 13 -6.03 2.76 13.62
N ASN A 14 -7.25 3.17 13.27
CA ASN A 14 -8.47 2.77 13.98
C ASN A 14 -9.13 1.52 13.37
N ASP A 15 -8.65 1.04 12.22
CA ASP A 15 -9.20 -0.14 11.53
C ASP A 15 -8.07 -1.08 11.08
N HIS A 16 -7.92 -2.18 11.81
CA HIS A 16 -6.87 -3.17 11.57
C HIS A 16 -7.29 -4.30 10.61
N LYS A 17 -8.41 -4.16 9.90
CA LYS A 17 -8.86 -5.14 8.90
C LYS A 17 -7.98 -5.14 7.66
N ALA A 18 -7.46 -3.98 7.27
CA ALA A 18 -6.56 -3.81 6.14
C ALA A 18 -5.11 -3.63 6.61
N LYS A 19 -4.17 -4.26 5.90
CA LYS A 19 -2.72 -4.02 6.06
C LYS A 19 -2.14 -3.62 4.71
N VAL A 20 -1.18 -2.72 4.74
CA VAL A 20 -0.35 -2.40 3.58
C VAL A 20 1.04 -2.92 3.86
N TYR A 21 1.44 -3.94 3.09
CA TYR A 21 2.77 -4.51 3.14
C TYR A 21 3.72 -3.68 2.30
N VAL A 22 4.97 -3.59 2.77
CA VAL A 22 6.04 -2.84 2.15
C VAL A 22 7.29 -3.68 2.03
N ARG A 23 8.00 -3.53 0.91
CA ARG A 23 9.31 -4.16 0.69
C ARG A 23 10.19 -3.33 -0.24
N ASN A 24 11.49 -3.60 -0.20
CA ASN A 24 12.40 -3.17 -1.26
C ASN A 24 12.25 -4.10 -2.47
N GLY A 25 11.73 -3.57 -3.56
CA GLY A 25 11.70 -4.22 -4.87
C GLY A 25 12.93 -3.89 -5.71
N ALA A 26 12.97 -4.42 -6.93
CA ALA A 26 14.08 -4.18 -7.86
C ALA A 26 14.19 -2.71 -8.30
N ASN A 27 13.05 -2.01 -8.39
CA ASN A 27 12.96 -0.65 -8.90
C ASN A 27 12.45 0.35 -7.83
N GLY A 28 12.72 0.08 -6.55
CA GLY A 28 12.30 0.95 -5.44
C GLY A 28 11.32 0.28 -4.49
N ILE A 29 10.63 1.09 -3.68
CA ILE A 29 9.71 0.60 -2.66
C ILE A 29 8.42 0.11 -3.32
N GLU A 30 8.01 -1.09 -2.94
CA GLU A 30 6.79 -1.72 -3.42
C GLU A 30 5.79 -1.90 -2.28
N PHE A 31 4.51 -1.79 -2.63
CA PHE A 31 3.39 -1.90 -1.72
C PHE A 31 2.44 -3.00 -2.15
N ARG A 32 1.84 -3.70 -1.20
CA ARG A 32 0.77 -4.66 -1.49
C ARG A 32 -0.31 -4.61 -0.43
N LEU A 33 -1.55 -4.52 -0.90
CA LEU A 33 -2.71 -4.48 -0.02
C LEU A 33 -3.12 -5.88 0.42
N TRP A 34 -3.49 -6.00 1.69
CA TRP A 34 -4.08 -7.20 2.27
C TRP A 34 -5.28 -6.83 3.12
N HIS A 35 -6.26 -7.72 3.19
CA HIS A 35 -7.45 -7.53 4.02
C HIS A 35 -7.86 -8.85 4.65
N ASN A 36 -8.19 -8.84 5.95
CA ASN A 36 -8.52 -10.06 6.69
C ASN A 36 -9.83 -10.72 6.24
N GLU A 37 -10.86 -9.92 5.95
CA GLU A 37 -12.18 -10.40 5.50
C GLU A 37 -12.23 -10.66 3.99
N LYS A 38 -11.21 -10.23 3.24
CA LYS A 38 -11.14 -10.35 1.78
C LYS A 38 -9.77 -10.88 1.33
N PRO A 39 -9.44 -12.15 1.65
CA PRO A 39 -8.15 -12.74 1.29
C PRO A 39 -7.89 -12.72 -0.22
N GLU A 40 -8.94 -12.69 -1.05
CA GLU A 40 -8.83 -12.59 -2.51
C GLU A 40 -8.14 -11.31 -2.97
N ILE A 41 -8.11 -10.25 -2.14
CA ILE A 41 -7.34 -9.03 -2.44
C ILE A 41 -5.86 -9.38 -2.52
N TRP A 42 -5.35 -10.22 -1.63
CA TRP A 42 -3.95 -10.62 -1.69
C TRP A 42 -3.66 -11.40 -2.97
N GLU A 43 -4.51 -12.34 -3.35
CA GLU A 43 -4.29 -13.17 -4.55
C GLU A 43 -4.39 -12.38 -5.85
N LYS A 44 -5.31 -11.41 -5.93
CA LYS A 44 -5.58 -10.64 -7.15
C LYS A 44 -4.66 -9.43 -7.32
N HIS A 45 -4.11 -8.90 -6.23
CA HIS A 45 -3.26 -7.72 -6.29
C HIS A 45 -1.79 -8.11 -6.28
N GLU A 46 -1.04 -7.57 -7.22
CA GLU A 46 0.41 -7.67 -7.27
C GLU A 46 1.07 -6.62 -6.38
N TRP A 47 2.40 -6.69 -6.29
CA TRP A 47 3.19 -5.62 -5.70
C TRP A 47 3.18 -4.40 -6.62
N LEU A 48 2.80 -3.25 -6.06
CA LEU A 48 2.73 -1.98 -6.78
C LEU A 48 3.97 -1.15 -6.44
N ASN A 49 4.73 -0.76 -7.47
CA ASN A 49 5.82 0.18 -7.31
C ASN A 49 5.28 1.58 -6.99
N ILE A 50 6.00 2.33 -6.14
CA ILE A 50 5.66 3.71 -5.78
C ILE A 50 5.38 4.61 -7.00
N ASP A 51 6.08 4.41 -8.12
CA ASP A 51 5.88 5.21 -9.34
C ASP A 51 4.49 4.97 -9.96
N ILE A 52 4.00 3.73 -9.93
CA ILE A 52 2.65 3.37 -10.41
C ILE A 52 1.59 4.01 -9.50
N ILE A 53 1.82 4.00 -8.19
CA ILE A 53 0.92 4.59 -7.20
C ILE A 53 0.83 6.11 -7.39
N ASN A 54 1.97 6.77 -7.58
CA ASN A 54 2.05 8.20 -7.85
C ASN A 54 1.34 8.57 -9.15
N ALA A 55 1.54 7.79 -10.22
CA ALA A 55 0.86 8.00 -11.50
C ALA A 55 -0.66 7.84 -11.36
N ALA A 56 -1.13 6.79 -10.68
CA ALA A 56 -2.55 6.59 -10.41
C ALA A 56 -3.14 7.74 -9.60
N ALA A 57 -2.47 8.17 -8.53
CA ALA A 57 -2.91 9.28 -7.68
C ALA A 57 -3.07 10.59 -8.47
N ALA A 58 -2.14 10.90 -9.38
CA ALA A 58 -2.25 12.05 -10.26
C ALA A 58 -3.52 11.99 -11.13
N MET A 59 -3.82 10.84 -11.73
CA MET A 59 -5.03 10.64 -12.54
C MET A 59 -6.33 10.77 -11.73
N TYR A 60 -6.35 10.34 -10.46
CA TYR A 60 -7.51 10.50 -9.58
C TYR A 60 -7.72 11.97 -9.15
N LYS A 61 -6.63 12.70 -8.84
CA LYS A 61 -6.70 14.14 -8.54
C LYS A 61 -7.27 14.95 -9.70
N GLU A 62 -6.93 14.59 -10.93
CA GLU A 62 -7.48 15.24 -12.14
C GLU A 62 -8.97 14.95 -12.37
N ARG A 63 -9.47 13.78 -11.95
CA ARG A 63 -10.86 13.34 -12.20
C ARG A 63 -11.87 13.74 -11.11
N GLY A 64 -11.42 14.18 -9.94
CA GLY A 64 -12.29 14.70 -8.87
C GLY A 64 -13.33 13.72 -8.30
N GLN A 65 -13.22 12.42 -8.59
CA GLN A 65 -14.12 11.38 -8.09
C GLN A 65 -13.33 10.21 -7.48
N GLY A 66 -13.68 9.86 -6.23
CA GLY A 66 -13.15 8.69 -5.51
C GLY A 66 -12.12 9.01 -4.43
N SER A 67 -11.84 8.02 -3.59
CA SER A 67 -10.84 8.09 -2.51
C SER A 67 -9.43 8.12 -3.09
N ASP A 68 -8.64 9.16 -2.75
CA ASP A 68 -7.25 9.31 -3.21
C ASP A 68 -6.41 8.06 -2.82
N PRO A 69 -5.82 7.32 -3.78
CA PRO A 69 -5.05 6.12 -3.47
C PRO A 69 -3.85 6.39 -2.56
N THR A 70 -3.32 7.63 -2.51
CA THR A 70 -2.25 8.02 -1.57
C THR A 70 -2.68 7.95 -0.11
N LEU A 71 -3.99 7.93 0.18
CA LEU A 71 -4.51 7.73 1.54
C LEU A 71 -4.17 6.33 2.09
N LEU A 72 -3.92 5.36 1.20
CA LEU A 72 -3.56 4.00 1.59
C LEU A 72 -2.05 3.77 1.55
N TYR A 73 -1.33 4.44 0.65
CA TYR A 73 0.08 4.16 0.37
C TYR A 73 0.99 5.32 0.80
N ASP A 74 1.46 5.29 2.05
CA ASP A 74 2.38 6.27 2.63
C ASP A 74 3.86 5.85 2.47
N ILE A 75 4.60 6.59 1.64
CA ILE A 75 6.02 6.36 1.38
C ILE A 75 6.90 6.63 2.59
N ARG A 76 6.57 7.62 3.43
CA ARG A 76 7.39 7.98 4.60
C ARG A 76 7.31 6.90 5.66
N VAL A 77 6.13 6.31 5.85
CA VAL A 77 5.96 5.15 6.73
C VAL A 77 6.71 3.95 6.17
N ALA A 78 6.65 3.71 4.86
CA ALA A 78 7.40 2.62 4.23
C ALA A 78 8.91 2.77 4.40
N GLU A 79 9.47 3.94 4.13
CA GLU A 79 10.88 4.26 4.35
C GLU A 79 11.29 4.08 5.81
N ALA A 80 10.44 4.47 6.76
CA ALA A 80 10.71 4.29 8.19
C ALA A 80 10.70 2.81 8.60
N LEU A 81 9.87 1.98 7.97
CA LEU A 81 9.76 0.54 8.26
C LEU A 81 10.85 -0.31 7.61
N LEU A 82 11.40 0.16 6.49
CA LEU A 82 12.42 -0.56 5.70
C LEU A 82 13.87 -0.14 6.02
N LYS A 83 14.04 0.78 6.98
CA LYS A 83 15.35 1.19 7.53
C LYS A 83 15.94 0.16 8.48
#